data_AF-A0A0N1GWC5-F1
#
_entry.id   AF-A0A0N1GWC5-F1
#
_cell.length_a   1.000
_cell.length_b   1.000
_cell.length_c   1.000
_cell.angle_alpha   90.00
_cell.angle_beta   90.00
_cell.angle_gamma   90.00
#
_symmetry.space_group_name_H-M   'P 1'
#
loop_
_entity.id
_entity.type
_entity.pdbx_description
1 polymer ?
#
loop_
_entity_poly.entity_id
_entity_poly.type
_entity_poly.pdbx_seq_one_letter_code
_entity_poly.pdbx_strand_id
1 'polypeptide(L)'
;MPLTRRARELNPALTVMASPWTAPAWMKDSGQLNGGWLKAENYGAYASYFVKYLQAYRDQGIPVAYVTAQNEPTCCSGYPSMSWNASGLAYFTKSELLPKLAAAGLSTKVLAHDWNWDTYDAYAAQTVDDAAVRSHPNFGGIAWHGYGGDVAKQTSVHNQYPQLDAFGTEHSGGTWIADQQREDMLDIVNYTRNWAKSVTKWSLAVDQNRGPHNGGCGTCDGLVTVHNGDGASGTVDYTIEYYTMGHLTKFVRPGAQRIASTASSSVPNVAWRNPDGTKALIAFNDASTAKTVTINWGAQHATYSLPGNTSATFTWSGTQSGDASRSGSLAGLAGKCLDVAGGATANGTAVQLYDCNGSAAQRWTVQPDGSLQALGKCLDVVGGSTADGAKTQLYDCNGTGAQRWTYNATTGDVVNAAANKCLDVTDNSSANGARGQIWSCTGAANQKWQLR
;
A
#
# COMPACT_ATOMS: atom_id res chain seq x y z
N MET A 1 19.83 11.48 -17.69
CA MET A 1 19.02 11.15 -18.89
C MET A 1 19.49 9.90 -19.63
N PRO A 2 20.77 9.74 -20.04
CA PRO A 2 21.20 8.54 -20.79
C PRO A 2 20.98 7.23 -20.04
N LEU A 3 21.35 7.17 -18.75
CA LEU A 3 21.14 5.98 -17.91
C LEU A 3 19.65 5.66 -17.74
N THR A 4 18.81 6.66 -17.51
CA THR A 4 17.35 6.47 -17.40
C THR A 4 16.74 5.97 -18.71
N ARG A 5 17.18 6.48 -19.87
CA ARG A 5 16.77 5.95 -21.17
C ARG A 5 17.15 4.49 -21.31
N ARG A 6 18.41 4.17 -21.01
CA ARG A 6 18.91 2.79 -21.09
C ARG A 6 18.14 1.85 -20.16
N ALA A 7 17.82 2.29 -18.95
CA ALA A 7 17.00 1.52 -18.02
C ALA A 7 15.58 1.27 -18.57
N ARG A 8 14.98 2.25 -19.25
CA ARG A 8 13.68 2.07 -19.94
C ARG A 8 13.76 1.17 -21.18
N GLU A 9 14.87 1.18 -21.91
CA GLU A 9 15.09 0.23 -23.02
C GLU A 9 15.15 -1.22 -22.50
N LEU A 10 15.78 -1.43 -21.34
CA LEU A 10 15.85 -2.74 -20.69
C LEU A 10 14.51 -3.14 -20.04
N ASN A 11 13.78 -2.16 -19.50
CA ASN A 11 12.46 -2.35 -18.90
C ASN A 11 11.50 -1.24 -19.32
N PRO A 12 10.73 -1.42 -20.41
CA PRO A 12 9.79 -0.40 -20.88
C PRO A 12 8.69 -0.04 -19.89
N ALA A 13 8.39 -0.93 -18.94
CA ALA A 13 7.42 -0.74 -17.86
C ALA A 13 7.99 0.04 -16.66
N LEU A 14 9.26 0.47 -16.70
CA LEU A 14 9.85 1.31 -15.65
C LEU A 14 9.10 2.64 -15.54
N THR A 15 8.58 2.90 -14.34
CA THR A 15 8.01 4.18 -13.94
C THR A 15 9.11 5.13 -13.51
N VAL A 16 9.07 6.38 -13.98
CA VAL A 16 10.02 7.43 -13.59
C VAL A 16 9.32 8.48 -12.74
N MET A 17 9.90 8.76 -11.58
CA MET A 17 9.54 9.90 -10.72
C MET A 17 10.70 10.91 -10.72
N ALA A 18 10.39 12.20 -10.58
CA ALA A 18 11.39 13.25 -10.41
C ALA A 18 10.96 14.26 -9.34
N SER A 19 11.91 14.68 -8.52
CA SER A 19 11.73 15.69 -7.49
C SER A 19 12.88 16.70 -7.58
N PRO A 20 12.65 18.02 -7.49
CA PRO A 20 13.73 18.98 -7.44
C PRO A 20 14.27 19.13 -6.02
N TRP A 21 15.59 19.16 -5.89
CA TRP A 21 16.26 19.53 -4.64
C TRP A 21 16.21 21.04 -4.45
N THR A 22 16.23 21.81 -5.53
CA THR A 22 16.21 23.27 -5.47
C THR A 22 15.74 23.89 -6.78
N ALA A 23 15.18 25.10 -6.71
CA ALA A 23 14.95 25.92 -7.88
C ALA A 23 16.25 26.57 -8.40
N PRO A 24 16.28 27.06 -9.65
CA PRO A 24 17.37 27.91 -10.12
C PRO A 24 17.67 29.04 -9.13
N ALA A 25 18.96 29.30 -8.89
CA ALA A 25 19.41 30.22 -7.84
C ALA A 25 18.77 31.62 -7.93
N TRP A 26 18.56 32.15 -9.13
CA TRP A 26 17.96 33.46 -9.35
C TRP A 26 16.47 33.54 -8.95
N MET A 27 15.77 32.40 -8.89
CA MET A 27 14.38 32.32 -8.42
C MET A 27 14.27 32.38 -6.90
N LYS A 28 15.38 32.22 -6.17
CA LYS A 28 15.44 32.10 -4.71
C LYS A 28 15.92 33.38 -4.05
N ASP A 29 15.43 33.64 -2.85
CA ASP A 29 15.81 34.82 -2.05
C ASP A 29 17.32 34.87 -1.72
N SER A 30 17.94 33.70 -1.53
CA SER A 30 19.36 33.54 -1.24
C SER A 30 20.26 33.81 -2.45
N GLY A 31 19.72 33.75 -3.67
CA GLY A 31 20.52 33.79 -4.90
C GLY A 31 21.47 32.59 -5.05
N GLN A 32 21.27 31.50 -4.29
CA GLN A 32 22.15 30.33 -4.25
C GLN A 32 21.36 29.03 -4.44
N LEU A 33 22.05 27.94 -4.81
CA LEU A 33 21.44 26.60 -4.88
C LEU A 33 21.29 25.95 -3.49
N ASN A 34 22.15 26.30 -2.53
CA ASN A 34 22.12 25.79 -1.16
C ASN A 34 21.25 26.69 -0.28
N GLY A 35 20.14 26.16 0.23
CA GLY A 35 19.22 26.83 1.14
C GLY A 35 18.48 28.03 0.52
N GLY A 36 17.67 28.71 1.33
CA GLY A 36 16.80 29.80 0.88
C GLY A 36 15.45 29.32 0.36
N TRP A 37 14.60 30.27 0.01
CA TRP A 37 13.19 30.10 -0.26
C TRP A 37 12.87 30.50 -1.70
N LEU A 38 11.91 29.82 -2.33
CA LEU A 38 11.41 30.26 -3.62
C LEU A 38 10.66 31.59 -3.45
N LYS A 39 11.05 32.62 -4.22
CA LYS A 39 10.34 33.90 -4.19
C LYS A 39 8.95 33.74 -4.81
N ALA A 40 7.94 34.31 -4.17
CA ALA A 40 6.54 34.18 -4.59
C ALA A 40 6.30 34.67 -6.03
N GLU A 41 6.96 35.75 -6.45
CA GLU A 41 6.89 36.27 -7.81
C GLU A 41 7.40 35.30 -8.88
N ASN A 42 8.16 34.26 -8.49
CA ASN A 42 8.69 33.26 -9.40
C ASN A 42 7.87 31.97 -9.46
N TYR A 43 6.77 31.84 -8.70
CA TYR A 43 5.98 30.60 -8.67
C TYR A 43 5.49 30.20 -10.07
N GLY A 44 4.90 31.15 -10.81
CA GLY A 44 4.44 30.89 -12.17
C GLY A 44 5.58 30.52 -13.14
N ALA A 45 6.77 31.11 -12.98
CA ALA A 45 7.95 30.78 -13.77
C ALA A 45 8.51 29.39 -13.42
N TYR A 46 8.50 29.04 -12.13
CA TYR A 46 8.98 27.75 -11.65
C TYR A 46 8.07 26.60 -12.08
N ALA A 47 6.75 26.76 -12.03
CA ALA A 47 5.84 25.76 -12.57
C ALA A 47 5.96 25.61 -14.11
N SER A 48 6.26 26.70 -14.84
CA SER A 48 6.63 26.61 -16.27
C SER A 48 7.96 25.88 -16.49
N TYR A 49 8.90 25.95 -15.53
CA TYR A 49 10.15 25.18 -15.56
C TYR A 49 9.89 23.68 -15.46
N PHE A 50 8.97 23.24 -14.57
CA PHE A 50 8.51 21.84 -14.53
C PHE A 50 7.95 21.37 -15.88
N VAL A 51 7.06 22.15 -16.50
CA VAL A 51 6.49 21.80 -17.82
C VAL A 51 7.61 21.58 -18.86
N LYS A 52 8.59 22.49 -18.93
CA LYS A 52 9.72 22.36 -19.85
C LYS A 52 10.59 21.14 -19.56
N TYR A 53 10.87 20.86 -18.29
CA TYR A 53 11.61 19.66 -17.87
C TYR A 53 10.89 18.38 -18.32
N LEU A 54 9.58 18.29 -18.06
CA LEU A 54 8.77 17.11 -18.40
C LEU A 54 8.65 16.91 -19.91
N GLN A 55 8.47 17.98 -20.67
CA GLN A 55 8.48 17.93 -22.14
C GLN A 55 9.84 17.47 -22.67
N ALA A 56 10.94 18.04 -22.17
CA ALA A 56 12.28 17.65 -22.59
C ALA A 56 12.58 16.16 -22.31
N TYR A 57 12.16 15.63 -21.16
CA TYR A 57 12.32 14.22 -20.83
C TYR A 57 11.44 13.31 -21.71
N ARG A 58 10.18 13.69 -21.93
CA ARG A 58 9.26 12.98 -22.84
C ARG A 58 9.83 12.91 -24.26
N ASP A 59 10.32 14.02 -24.79
CA ASP A 59 10.86 14.13 -26.15
C ASP A 59 12.14 13.28 -26.33
N GLN A 60 12.75 12.85 -25.23
CA GLN A 60 13.91 11.97 -25.17
C GLN A 60 13.53 10.52 -24.84
N GLY A 61 12.24 10.17 -24.94
CA GLY A 61 11.71 8.83 -24.72
C GLY A 61 11.56 8.45 -23.25
N ILE A 62 11.49 9.43 -22.33
CA ILE A 62 11.44 9.20 -20.88
C ILE A 62 10.24 9.97 -20.30
N PRO A 63 9.01 9.47 -20.46
CA PRO A 63 7.85 10.08 -19.81
C PRO A 63 8.02 9.96 -18.29
N VAL A 64 7.98 11.10 -17.60
CA VAL A 64 8.00 11.17 -16.14
C VAL A 64 6.57 11.04 -15.64
N ALA A 65 6.29 9.98 -14.89
CA ALA A 65 4.96 9.64 -14.41
C ALA A 65 4.57 10.46 -13.18
N TYR A 66 5.51 10.70 -12.28
CA TYR A 66 5.28 11.41 -11.02
C TYR A 66 6.31 12.51 -10.80
N VAL A 67 5.86 13.60 -10.19
CA VAL A 67 6.75 14.60 -9.59
C VAL A 67 6.28 14.99 -8.21
N THR A 68 7.17 15.53 -7.41
CA THR A 68 6.83 16.32 -6.21
C THR A 68 7.27 17.75 -6.44
N ALA A 69 6.66 18.70 -5.74
CA ALA A 69 6.99 20.12 -5.91
C ALA A 69 8.38 20.47 -5.36
N GLN A 70 8.85 19.71 -4.36
CA GLN A 70 10.12 19.90 -3.68
C GLN A 70 10.47 18.60 -2.94
N ASN A 71 11.72 18.19 -3.04
CA ASN A 71 12.30 17.19 -2.15
C ASN A 71 12.48 17.79 -0.76
N GLU A 72 11.94 17.16 0.28
CA GLU A 72 12.30 17.48 1.66
C GLU A 72 12.17 18.99 2.00
N PRO A 73 10.95 19.56 1.94
CA PRO A 73 10.72 21.00 1.86
C PRO A 73 11.15 21.83 3.08
N THR A 74 11.67 21.21 4.13
CA THR A 74 12.25 21.88 5.30
C THR A 74 13.74 21.67 5.48
N CYS A 75 14.39 20.99 4.52
CA CYS A 75 15.79 20.59 4.55
C CYS A 75 16.57 21.29 3.44
N CYS A 76 17.90 21.35 3.44
CA CYS A 76 18.89 21.33 4.53
C CYS A 76 20.03 22.27 4.11
N SER A 77 20.95 22.61 5.01
CA SER A 77 22.16 23.35 4.62
C SER A 77 23.27 22.41 4.15
N GLY A 78 24.14 22.92 3.28
CA GLY A 78 25.41 22.28 2.91
C GLY A 78 25.43 21.58 1.55
N TYR A 79 24.30 21.55 0.83
CA TYR A 79 24.16 21.02 -0.52
C TYR A 79 22.94 21.65 -1.21
N PRO A 80 22.69 21.43 -2.52
CA PRO A 80 21.52 21.99 -3.18
C PRO A 80 20.21 21.64 -2.46
N SER A 81 19.46 22.66 -2.07
CA SER A 81 18.24 22.52 -1.26
C SER A 81 17.35 23.77 -1.40
N MET A 82 16.08 23.68 -1.01
CA MET A 82 15.17 24.82 -0.99
C MET A 82 14.06 24.62 0.03
N SER A 83 13.89 25.61 0.89
CA SER A 83 12.85 25.62 1.90
C SER A 83 11.53 26.15 1.34
N TRP A 84 10.44 25.62 1.88
CA TRP A 84 9.10 26.13 1.68
C TRP A 84 8.41 26.35 3.01
N ASN A 85 7.44 27.26 3.04
CA ASN A 85 6.46 27.28 4.11
C ASN A 85 5.26 26.46 3.62
N ALA A 86 4.52 25.85 4.55
CA ALA A 86 3.46 24.92 4.23
C ALA A 86 2.37 25.53 3.32
N SER A 87 1.95 26.76 3.63
CA SER A 87 0.91 27.46 2.86
C SER A 87 1.35 27.82 1.45
N GLY A 88 2.61 28.22 1.27
CA GLY A 88 3.23 28.50 -0.02
C GLY A 88 3.36 27.25 -0.88
N LEU A 89 3.77 26.12 -0.29
CA LEU A 89 3.88 24.85 -1.00
C LEU A 89 2.51 24.32 -1.45
N ALA A 90 1.51 24.41 -0.57
CA ALA A 90 0.13 24.08 -0.90
C ALA A 90 -0.43 25.00 -2.00
N TYR A 91 -0.20 26.31 -1.89
CA TYR A 91 -0.61 27.28 -2.90
C TYR A 91 0.07 27.01 -4.24
N PHE A 92 1.39 26.82 -4.28
CA PHE A 92 2.12 26.53 -5.51
C PHE A 92 1.61 25.24 -6.17
N THR A 93 1.41 24.18 -5.39
CA THR A 93 0.88 22.91 -5.89
C THR A 93 -0.50 23.13 -6.53
N LYS A 94 -1.43 23.76 -5.79
CA LYS A 94 -2.82 23.95 -6.21
C LYS A 94 -2.98 24.94 -7.37
N SER A 95 -2.37 26.11 -7.24
CA SER A 95 -2.67 27.28 -8.07
C SER A 95 -1.73 27.42 -9.27
N GLU A 96 -0.55 26.79 -9.24
CA GLU A 96 0.49 27.00 -10.24
C GLU A 96 0.85 25.70 -10.96
N LEU A 97 1.31 24.70 -10.21
CA LEU A 97 1.85 23.47 -10.80
C LEU A 97 0.74 22.62 -11.44
N LEU A 98 -0.29 22.26 -10.68
CA LEU A 98 -1.37 21.41 -11.18
C LEU A 98 -2.05 21.99 -12.45
N PRO A 99 -2.48 23.27 -12.49
CA PRO A 99 -3.13 23.83 -13.68
C PRO A 99 -2.19 23.94 -14.87
N LYS A 100 -0.90 24.23 -14.68
CA LYS A 100 0.06 24.32 -15.79
C LYS A 100 0.37 22.96 -16.41
N LEU A 101 0.44 21.89 -15.61
CA LEU A 101 0.58 20.53 -16.15
C LEU A 101 -0.65 20.14 -16.98
N ALA A 102 -1.85 20.44 -16.49
CA ALA A 102 -3.09 20.19 -17.22
C ALA A 102 -3.15 21.00 -18.53
N ALA A 103 -2.86 22.30 -18.48
CA ALA A 103 -2.86 23.17 -19.65
C ALA A 103 -1.81 22.77 -20.70
N ALA A 104 -0.69 22.17 -20.27
CA ALA A 104 0.33 21.64 -21.17
C ALA A 104 0.00 20.24 -21.73
N GLY A 105 -1.14 19.64 -21.35
CA GLY A 105 -1.55 18.30 -21.76
C GLY A 105 -0.63 17.19 -21.23
N LEU A 106 0.06 17.42 -20.12
CA LEU A 106 0.96 16.43 -19.51
C LEU A 106 0.16 15.51 -18.60
N SER A 107 0.36 14.19 -18.72
CA SER A 107 -0.28 13.19 -17.86
C SER A 107 0.41 12.98 -16.52
N THR A 108 1.57 13.62 -16.31
CA THR A 108 2.37 13.54 -15.08
C THR A 108 1.53 13.91 -13.87
N LYS A 109 1.67 13.12 -12.80
CA LYS A 109 0.97 13.34 -11.54
C LYS A 109 1.87 14.03 -10.52
N VAL A 110 1.30 14.90 -9.71
CA VAL A 110 1.99 15.56 -8.60
C VAL A 110 1.66 14.82 -7.31
N LEU A 111 2.69 14.38 -6.59
CA LEU A 111 2.60 13.86 -5.24
C LEU A 111 2.87 14.99 -4.25
N ALA A 112 2.08 15.06 -3.18
CA ALA A 112 2.34 15.96 -2.06
C ALA A 112 3.46 15.40 -1.16
N HIS A 113 3.96 16.26 -0.27
CA HIS A 113 4.89 15.94 0.83
C HIS A 113 6.35 15.72 0.46
N ASP A 114 6.74 14.50 0.06
CA ASP A 114 8.12 14.08 -0.23
C ASP A 114 9.07 14.27 0.96
N TRP A 115 8.62 13.81 2.13
CA TRP A 115 9.32 13.99 3.40
C TRP A 115 8.89 12.97 4.46
N ASN A 116 9.39 13.12 5.68
CA ASN A 116 9.21 12.17 6.79
C ASN A 116 7.79 12.16 7.38
N TRP A 117 7.40 11.08 8.05
CA TRP A 117 6.06 10.90 8.60
C TRP A 117 5.68 11.94 9.66
N ASP A 118 6.63 12.32 10.51
CA ASP A 118 6.47 13.30 11.60
C ASP A 118 6.21 14.73 11.12
N THR A 119 6.46 15.02 9.84
CA THR A 119 6.25 16.35 9.26
C THR A 119 4.93 16.51 8.51
N TYR A 120 4.14 15.43 8.38
CA TYR A 120 2.88 15.44 7.62
C TYR A 120 1.92 16.54 8.06
N ASP A 121 1.67 16.64 9.37
CA ASP A 121 0.68 17.57 9.92
C ASP A 121 1.07 19.02 9.64
N ALA A 122 2.38 19.31 9.58
CA ALA A 122 2.89 20.65 9.34
C ALA A 122 2.94 21.02 7.84
N TYR A 123 3.18 20.07 6.92
CA TYR A 123 3.48 20.39 5.51
C TYR A 123 2.56 19.78 4.47
N ALA A 124 2.06 18.57 4.69
CA ALA A 124 1.25 17.87 3.70
C ALA A 124 -0.24 17.98 3.94
N ALA A 125 -0.67 18.04 5.21
CA ALA A 125 -2.09 18.08 5.57
C ALA A 125 -2.84 19.17 4.80
N GLN A 126 -2.32 20.40 4.74
CA GLN A 126 -2.95 21.50 4.00
C GLN A 126 -3.17 21.20 2.50
N THR A 127 -2.25 20.50 1.85
CA THR A 127 -2.37 20.13 0.43
C THR A 127 -3.36 18.97 0.24
N VAL A 128 -3.30 17.98 1.13
CA VAL A 128 -4.11 16.76 1.04
C VAL A 128 -5.56 16.99 1.48
N ASP A 129 -5.79 17.86 2.46
CA ASP A 129 -7.13 18.18 2.97
C ASP A 129 -7.98 18.91 1.92
N ASP A 130 -7.35 19.61 0.98
CA ASP A 130 -8.02 20.33 -0.08
C ASP A 130 -8.63 19.38 -1.13
N ALA A 131 -9.95 19.26 -1.13
CA ALA A 131 -10.69 18.42 -2.06
C ALA A 131 -10.50 18.84 -3.53
N ALA A 132 -10.23 20.12 -3.82
CA ALA A 132 -9.96 20.58 -5.18
C ALA A 132 -8.58 20.09 -5.67
N VAL A 133 -7.60 19.97 -4.77
CA VAL A 133 -6.31 19.34 -5.09
C VAL A 133 -6.53 17.85 -5.34
N ARG A 134 -7.20 17.14 -4.41
CA ARG A 134 -7.42 15.69 -4.54
C ARG A 134 -8.21 15.27 -5.78
N SER A 135 -9.15 16.12 -6.23
CA SER A 135 -9.95 15.86 -7.43
C SER A 135 -9.29 16.33 -8.73
N HIS A 136 -8.15 17.02 -8.67
CA HIS A 136 -7.47 17.52 -9.85
C HIS A 136 -6.89 16.36 -10.70
N PRO A 137 -7.05 16.35 -12.03
CA PRO A 137 -6.61 15.25 -12.88
C PRO A 137 -5.08 15.01 -12.86
N ASN A 138 -4.28 16.02 -12.52
CA ASN A 138 -2.83 15.88 -12.36
C ASN A 138 -2.38 15.63 -10.92
N PHE A 139 -3.27 15.47 -9.94
CA PHE A 139 -2.86 15.09 -8.59
C PHE A 139 -2.77 13.56 -8.48
N GLY A 140 -1.72 13.06 -7.82
CA GLY A 140 -1.36 11.64 -7.81
C GLY A 140 -1.34 10.97 -6.45
N GLY A 141 -1.40 11.72 -5.35
CA GLY A 141 -1.27 11.16 -4.02
C GLY A 141 -0.22 11.85 -3.15
N ILE A 142 0.44 11.07 -2.30
CA ILE A 142 1.43 11.52 -1.33
C ILE A 142 2.71 10.67 -1.37
N ALA A 143 3.85 11.33 -1.18
CA ALA A 143 5.19 10.75 -1.13
C ALA A 143 5.75 10.75 0.29
N TRP A 144 6.42 9.68 0.70
CA TRP A 144 6.93 9.46 2.06
C TRP A 144 8.40 9.05 2.07
N HIS A 145 9.15 9.65 2.99
CA HIS A 145 10.51 9.26 3.37
C HIS A 145 10.51 8.58 4.74
N GLY A 146 11.53 7.75 4.99
CA GLY A 146 11.59 6.85 6.16
C GLY A 146 12.51 7.31 7.28
N TYR A 147 13.05 8.52 7.22
CA TYR A 147 14.12 8.95 8.12
C TYR A 147 13.64 9.44 9.49
N GLY A 148 12.34 9.63 9.67
CA GLY A 148 11.77 10.17 10.90
C GLY A 148 10.26 9.95 11.04
N GLY A 149 9.79 9.88 12.29
CA GLY A 149 8.39 9.68 12.63
C GLY A 149 7.94 8.22 12.64
N ASP A 150 6.61 8.03 12.59
CA ASP A 150 5.95 6.72 12.69
C ASP A 150 5.15 6.42 11.42
N VAL A 151 5.45 5.28 10.79
CA VAL A 151 4.77 4.75 9.60
C VAL A 151 3.25 4.61 9.78
N ALA A 152 2.75 4.47 11.01
CA ALA A 152 1.32 4.45 11.30
C ALA A 152 0.59 5.70 10.81
N LYS A 153 1.30 6.83 10.62
CA LYS A 153 0.75 8.03 10.00
C LYS A 153 0.19 7.76 8.60
N GLN A 154 0.81 6.88 7.78
CA GLN A 154 0.26 6.53 6.46
C GLN A 154 -1.12 5.89 6.57
N THR A 155 -1.32 4.99 7.54
CA THR A 155 -2.63 4.37 7.79
C THR A 155 -3.66 5.39 8.28
N SER A 156 -3.28 6.31 9.17
CA SER A 156 -4.18 7.40 9.60
C SER A 156 -4.63 8.27 8.42
N VAL A 157 -3.70 8.63 7.53
CA VAL A 157 -3.99 9.42 6.31
C VAL A 157 -4.86 8.61 5.33
N HIS A 158 -4.57 7.33 5.12
CA HIS A 158 -5.38 6.46 4.27
C HIS A 158 -6.81 6.33 4.81
N ASN A 159 -6.99 6.14 6.11
CA ASN A 159 -8.32 6.03 6.72
C ASN A 159 -9.14 7.32 6.54
N GLN A 160 -8.49 8.49 6.59
CA GLN A 160 -9.12 9.78 6.33
C GLN A 160 -9.40 9.99 4.83
N TYR A 161 -8.50 9.52 3.96
CA TYR A 161 -8.54 9.69 2.50
C TYR A 161 -8.28 8.36 1.77
N PRO A 162 -9.26 7.43 1.72
CA PRO A 162 -9.02 6.06 1.25
C PRO A 162 -8.72 5.94 -0.25
N GLN A 163 -9.02 6.99 -1.01
CA GLN A 163 -8.69 7.10 -2.45
C GLN A 163 -7.35 7.80 -2.70
N LEU A 164 -6.65 8.26 -1.65
CA LEU A 164 -5.35 8.88 -1.76
C LEU A 164 -4.28 7.80 -1.87
N ASP A 165 -3.60 7.78 -3.01
CA ASP A 165 -2.47 6.89 -3.22
C ASP A 165 -1.26 7.36 -2.40
N ALA A 166 -0.50 6.42 -1.83
CA ALA A 166 0.70 6.69 -1.07
C ALA A 166 1.90 5.96 -1.69
N PHE A 167 3.08 6.58 -1.63
CA PHE A 167 4.31 6.05 -2.23
C PHE A 167 5.48 6.24 -1.27
N GLY A 168 6.27 5.17 -1.03
CA GLY A 168 7.61 5.31 -0.47
C GLY A 168 8.56 5.74 -1.58
N THR A 169 9.10 6.95 -1.46
CA THR A 169 9.87 7.62 -2.51
C THR A 169 11.35 7.73 -2.20
N GLU A 170 11.72 7.62 -0.93
CA GLU A 170 13.11 7.63 -0.52
C GLU A 170 13.35 6.94 0.84
N HIS A 171 14.36 6.09 0.89
CA HIS A 171 15.08 5.73 2.11
C HIS A 171 16.50 5.28 1.76
N SER A 172 17.49 5.65 2.58
CA SER A 172 18.91 5.34 2.33
C SER A 172 19.43 4.29 3.29
N GLY A 173 20.28 3.40 2.81
CA GLY A 173 21.22 2.68 3.65
C GLY A 173 22.42 3.54 4.02
N GLY A 174 23.23 3.06 4.96
CA GLY A 174 24.49 3.73 5.28
C GLY A 174 25.13 3.29 6.59
N THR A 175 26.29 3.87 6.89
CA THR A 175 27.16 3.42 7.99
C THR A 175 26.55 3.60 9.39
N TRP A 176 25.48 4.38 9.52
CA TRP A 176 24.79 4.59 10.79
C TRP A 176 23.77 3.48 11.10
N ILE A 177 23.45 2.62 10.13
CA ILE A 177 22.52 1.51 10.29
C ILE A 177 23.29 0.27 10.73
N ALA A 178 23.02 -0.19 11.95
CA ALA A 178 23.71 -1.34 12.53
C ALA A 178 23.39 -2.66 11.80
N ASP A 179 22.16 -2.79 11.30
CA ASP A 179 21.69 -3.97 10.55
C ASP A 179 20.87 -3.52 9.34
N GLN A 180 21.54 -3.41 8.19
CA GLN A 180 20.91 -2.95 6.95
C GLN A 180 19.85 -3.93 6.43
N GLN A 181 20.01 -5.23 6.69
CA GLN A 181 19.03 -6.22 6.26
C GLN A 181 17.73 -6.01 7.03
N ARG A 182 17.84 -5.89 8.36
CA ARG A 182 16.68 -5.63 9.21
C ARG A 182 15.96 -4.35 8.81
N GLU A 183 16.69 -3.27 8.58
CA GLU A 183 16.12 -1.98 8.17
C GLU A 183 15.32 -2.11 6.86
N ASP A 184 15.94 -2.62 5.80
CA ASP A 184 15.29 -2.70 4.48
C ASP A 184 14.08 -3.64 4.50
N MET A 185 14.16 -4.76 5.23
CA MET A 185 13.05 -5.71 5.32
C MET A 185 11.88 -5.12 6.08
N LEU A 186 12.15 -4.36 7.15
CA LEU A 186 11.12 -3.63 7.88
C LEU A 186 10.55 -2.50 7.03
N ASP A 187 11.35 -1.77 6.25
CA ASP A 187 10.84 -0.77 5.31
C ASP A 187 9.88 -1.40 4.29
N ILE A 188 10.31 -2.46 3.62
CA ILE A 188 9.47 -3.16 2.63
C ILE A 188 8.14 -3.58 3.26
N VAL A 189 8.17 -4.16 4.46
CA VAL A 189 6.97 -4.60 5.18
C VAL A 189 6.13 -3.41 5.62
N ASN A 190 6.72 -2.42 6.27
CA ASN A 190 6.01 -1.33 6.95
C ASN A 190 5.36 -0.38 5.96
N TYR A 191 6.08 0.10 4.95
CA TYR A 191 5.50 0.95 3.91
C TYR A 191 4.30 0.28 3.25
N THR A 192 4.48 -0.97 2.80
CA THR A 192 3.45 -1.63 1.98
C THR A 192 2.28 -2.15 2.81
N ARG A 193 2.48 -2.52 4.08
CA ARG A 193 1.37 -2.81 5.00
C ARG A 193 0.62 -1.56 5.46
N ASN A 194 1.23 -0.38 5.35
CA ASN A 194 0.60 0.92 5.61
C ASN A 194 0.25 1.66 4.30
N TRP A 195 -0.20 0.92 3.29
CA TRP A 195 -0.84 1.43 2.06
C TRP A 195 0.08 2.05 1.00
N ALA A 196 1.40 2.10 1.22
CA ALA A 196 2.30 2.54 0.18
C ALA A 196 2.31 1.56 -1.02
N LYS A 197 2.25 2.12 -2.22
CA LYS A 197 2.29 1.41 -3.51
C LYS A 197 3.71 1.19 -4.03
N SER A 198 4.71 1.79 -3.40
CA SER A 198 6.13 1.67 -3.75
C SER A 198 7.01 1.72 -2.52
N VAL A 199 8.22 1.20 -2.68
CA VAL A 199 9.37 1.39 -1.79
C VAL A 199 10.55 1.70 -2.70
N THR A 200 11.21 2.82 -2.47
CA THR A 200 12.28 3.32 -3.33
C THR A 200 13.48 3.64 -2.47
N LYS A 201 14.61 3.03 -2.79
CA LYS A 201 15.89 3.33 -2.15
C LYS A 201 16.57 4.51 -2.85
N TRP A 202 17.42 5.21 -2.12
CA TRP A 202 17.98 6.48 -2.59
C TRP A 202 18.94 6.34 -3.77
N SER A 203 20.15 5.84 -3.53
CA SER A 203 21.16 5.69 -4.57
C SER A 203 21.17 4.28 -5.16
N LEU A 204 21.06 4.17 -6.48
CA LEU A 204 21.25 2.88 -7.16
C LEU A 204 22.70 2.41 -7.06
N ALA A 205 23.66 3.33 -7.24
CA ALA A 205 25.08 3.03 -7.24
C ALA A 205 25.88 4.19 -6.65
N VAL A 206 26.87 3.86 -5.83
CA VAL A 206 27.93 4.76 -5.35
C VAL A 206 29.29 4.09 -5.58
N ASP A 207 30.39 4.85 -5.50
CA ASP A 207 31.73 4.26 -5.51
C ASP A 207 32.12 3.69 -4.14
N GLN A 208 33.27 3.03 -4.05
CA GLN A 208 33.78 2.41 -2.83
C GLN A 208 34.05 3.41 -1.69
N ASN A 209 34.04 4.71 -1.98
CA ASN A 209 34.18 5.80 -1.02
C ASN A 209 32.83 6.51 -0.76
N ARG A 210 31.70 5.93 -1.19
CA ARG A 210 30.34 6.48 -1.08
C ARG A 210 30.13 7.78 -1.85
N GLY A 211 30.88 7.97 -2.93
CA GLY A 211 30.81 9.12 -3.81
C GLY A 211 30.30 8.79 -5.21
N PRO A 212 30.35 9.78 -6.13
CA PRO A 212 30.57 11.19 -5.83
C PRO A 212 29.34 11.83 -5.18
N HIS A 213 29.56 12.78 -4.27
CA HIS A 213 28.48 13.57 -3.66
C HIS A 213 28.86 15.07 -3.64
N ASN A 214 27.86 15.96 -3.71
CA ASN A 214 28.05 17.41 -3.70
C ASN A 214 27.54 17.99 -2.38
N GLY A 215 28.28 17.72 -1.30
CA GLY A 215 27.75 17.84 0.06
C GLY A 215 26.76 16.71 0.37
N GLY A 216 25.86 16.92 1.33
CA GLY A 216 24.85 15.94 1.70
C GLY A 216 25.45 14.69 2.35
N CYS A 217 24.89 13.52 2.02
CA CYS A 217 25.25 12.26 2.67
C CYS A 217 26.56 11.68 2.14
N GLY A 218 27.62 11.71 2.96
CA GLY A 218 28.90 11.03 2.68
C GLY A 218 29.01 9.63 3.31
N THR A 219 27.95 9.18 3.98
CA THR A 219 27.88 7.90 4.70
C THR A 219 26.82 6.96 4.13
N CYS A 220 26.16 7.36 3.05
CA CYS A 220 25.09 6.60 2.41
C CYS A 220 25.67 5.48 1.56
N ASP A 221 25.01 4.34 1.60
CA ASP A 221 25.30 3.23 0.70
C ASP A 221 24.36 3.31 -0.53
N GLY A 222 24.75 2.63 -1.60
CA GLY A 222 23.90 2.37 -2.75
C GLY A 222 23.54 0.90 -2.83
N LEU A 223 22.57 0.57 -3.70
CA LEU A 223 22.24 -0.83 -4.00
C LEU A 223 23.47 -1.58 -4.54
N VAL A 224 24.36 -0.92 -5.26
CA VAL A 224 25.64 -1.49 -5.66
C VAL A 224 26.78 -0.51 -5.43
N THR A 225 27.97 -1.07 -5.23
CA THR A 225 29.22 -0.30 -5.24
C THR A 225 29.90 -0.50 -6.59
N VAL A 226 30.20 0.58 -7.30
CA VAL A 226 30.93 0.56 -8.57
C VAL A 226 32.35 1.05 -8.33
N HIS A 227 33.31 0.14 -8.42
CA HIS A 227 34.71 0.48 -8.14
C HIS A 227 35.29 1.43 -9.18
N ASN A 228 35.89 2.51 -8.71
CA ASN A 228 36.49 3.54 -9.54
C ASN A 228 37.78 4.10 -8.92
N GLY A 229 38.89 4.04 -9.67
CA GLY A 229 40.17 4.61 -9.24
C GLY A 229 40.94 3.76 -8.21
N ASP A 230 40.48 2.55 -7.90
CA ASP A 230 41.19 1.57 -7.06
C ASP A 230 41.62 0.32 -7.87
N GLY A 231 42.23 -0.66 -7.19
CA GLY A 231 42.68 -1.91 -7.81
C GLY A 231 41.56 -2.82 -8.33
N ALA A 232 40.30 -2.53 -8.01
CA ALA A 232 39.12 -3.25 -8.45
C ALA A 232 38.31 -2.45 -9.50
N SER A 233 38.86 -1.35 -10.03
CA SER A 233 38.19 -0.45 -10.97
C SER A 233 37.48 -1.20 -12.11
N GLY A 234 36.21 -0.85 -12.33
CA GLY A 234 35.35 -1.48 -13.35
C GLY A 234 34.60 -2.73 -12.88
N THR A 235 34.78 -3.16 -11.63
CA THR A 235 33.98 -4.21 -11.00
C THR A 235 32.82 -3.63 -10.18
N VAL A 236 31.88 -4.50 -9.81
CA VAL A 236 30.65 -4.14 -9.08
C VAL A 236 30.45 -5.08 -7.91
N ASP A 237 30.30 -4.52 -6.71
CA ASP A 237 29.87 -5.25 -5.52
C ASP A 237 28.37 -5.04 -5.29
N TYR A 238 27.68 -6.12 -4.92
CA TYR A 238 26.27 -6.10 -4.56
C TYR A 238 26.14 -5.92 -3.05
N THR A 239 25.54 -4.81 -2.61
CA THR A 239 25.37 -4.50 -1.18
C THR A 239 24.21 -5.29 -0.58
N ILE A 240 24.04 -5.22 0.75
CA ILE A 240 22.88 -5.81 1.43
C ILE A 240 21.58 -5.31 0.79
N GLU A 241 21.52 -4.02 0.45
CA GLU A 241 20.35 -3.38 -0.17
C GLU A 241 19.99 -3.99 -1.54
N TYR A 242 20.98 -4.47 -2.31
CA TYR A 242 20.71 -5.21 -3.54
C TYR A 242 19.88 -6.47 -3.29
N TYR A 243 20.26 -7.23 -2.26
CA TYR A 243 19.64 -8.51 -1.95
C TYR A 243 18.27 -8.32 -1.30
N THR A 244 18.13 -7.37 -0.37
CA THR A 244 16.85 -7.04 0.28
C THR A 244 15.84 -6.49 -0.73
N MET A 245 16.23 -5.55 -1.59
CA MET A 245 15.36 -5.09 -2.69
C MET A 245 15.10 -6.19 -3.72
N GLY A 246 16.00 -7.17 -3.85
CA GLY A 246 15.79 -8.38 -4.64
C GLY A 246 14.63 -9.25 -4.13
N HIS A 247 14.38 -9.30 -2.82
CA HIS A 247 13.23 -10.02 -2.24
C HIS A 247 11.88 -9.43 -2.68
N LEU A 248 11.84 -8.13 -3.01
CA LEU A 248 10.65 -7.44 -3.53
C LEU A 248 10.61 -7.48 -5.06
N THR A 249 11.59 -6.88 -5.72
CA THR A 249 11.55 -6.53 -7.15
C THR A 249 11.59 -7.75 -8.09
N LYS A 250 12.14 -8.88 -7.66
CA LYS A 250 12.17 -10.12 -8.47
C LYS A 250 10.82 -10.83 -8.51
N PHE A 251 9.98 -10.65 -7.49
CA PHE A 251 8.81 -11.51 -7.25
C PHE A 251 7.48 -10.76 -7.21
N VAL A 252 7.50 -9.45 -6.93
CA VAL A 252 6.31 -8.58 -6.94
C VAL A 252 6.36 -7.69 -8.17
N ARG A 253 5.37 -7.82 -9.05
CA ARG A 253 5.32 -7.14 -10.35
C ARG A 253 4.45 -5.88 -10.30
N PRO A 254 4.70 -4.88 -11.18
CA PRO A 254 3.81 -3.73 -11.31
C PRO A 254 2.35 -4.16 -11.47
N GLY A 255 1.44 -3.54 -10.70
CA GLY A 255 0.02 -3.91 -10.65
C GLY A 255 -0.32 -5.02 -9.64
N ALA A 256 0.65 -5.58 -8.93
CA ALA A 256 0.37 -6.53 -7.86
C ALA A 256 -0.47 -5.89 -6.75
N GLN A 257 -1.43 -6.66 -6.25
CA GLN A 257 -2.28 -6.26 -5.13
C GLN A 257 -1.74 -6.88 -3.85
N ARG A 258 -1.50 -6.05 -2.83
CA ARG A 258 -1.21 -6.57 -1.48
C ARG A 258 -2.43 -7.35 -0.98
N ILE A 259 -2.22 -8.55 -0.47
CA ILE A 259 -3.26 -9.38 0.12
C ILE A 259 -3.04 -9.53 1.62
N ALA A 260 -4.09 -9.86 2.36
CA ALA A 260 -4.01 -10.04 3.79
C ALA A 260 -3.09 -11.22 4.15
N SER A 261 -2.29 -11.04 5.20
CA SER A 261 -1.46 -12.07 5.83
C SER A 261 -1.37 -11.80 7.34
N THR A 262 -1.33 -12.87 8.13
CA THR A 262 -1.06 -12.79 9.57
C THR A 262 0.43 -12.55 9.77
N ALA A 263 0.78 -11.49 10.50
CA ALA A 263 2.16 -11.16 10.84
C ALA A 263 2.33 -11.04 12.35
N SER A 264 3.53 -11.31 12.83
CA SER A 264 3.96 -11.06 14.20
C SER A 264 5.14 -10.11 14.20
N SER A 265 5.48 -9.55 15.37
CA SER A 265 6.71 -8.77 15.54
C SER A 265 7.97 -9.62 15.31
N SER A 266 7.92 -10.93 15.59
CA SER A 266 9.05 -11.84 15.41
C SER A 266 9.24 -12.30 13.96
N VAL A 267 8.16 -12.33 13.16
CA VAL A 267 8.22 -12.62 11.73
C VAL A 267 7.38 -11.59 10.95
N PRO A 268 7.88 -10.36 10.79
CA PRO A 268 7.27 -9.38 9.91
C PRO A 268 7.15 -9.96 8.50
N ASN A 269 5.99 -9.76 7.87
CA ASN A 269 5.76 -10.30 6.54
C ASN A 269 4.71 -9.48 5.76
N VAL A 270 4.73 -9.65 4.44
CA VAL A 270 3.74 -9.06 3.55
C VAL A 270 3.59 -9.92 2.30
N ALA A 271 2.34 -10.05 1.82
CA ALA A 271 1.99 -10.89 0.70
C ALA A 271 1.32 -10.08 -0.43
N TRP A 272 1.53 -10.55 -1.66
CA TRP A 272 0.92 -9.98 -2.86
C TRP A 272 0.35 -11.07 -3.77
N ARG A 273 -0.63 -10.66 -4.57
CA ARG A 273 -1.07 -11.34 -5.79
C ARG A 273 -0.64 -10.49 -6.99
N ASN A 274 0.20 -11.04 -7.84
CA ASN A 274 0.59 -10.43 -9.11
C ASN A 274 -0.58 -10.44 -10.12
N PRO A 275 -0.55 -9.57 -11.15
CA PRO A 275 -1.58 -9.55 -12.20
C PRO A 275 -1.75 -10.87 -12.95
N ASP A 276 -0.69 -11.66 -13.08
CA ASP A 276 -0.70 -12.99 -13.68
C ASP A 276 -1.29 -14.09 -12.77
N GLY A 277 -1.71 -13.72 -11.55
CA GLY A 277 -2.28 -14.63 -10.56
C GLY A 277 -1.27 -15.29 -9.62
N THR A 278 0.03 -15.23 -9.92
CA THR A 278 1.07 -15.72 -9.01
C THR A 278 1.07 -14.94 -7.70
N LYS A 279 1.58 -15.56 -6.64
CA LYS A 279 1.67 -14.95 -5.31
C LYS A 279 3.12 -14.86 -4.88
N ALA A 280 3.41 -13.84 -4.08
CA ALA A 280 4.67 -13.70 -3.38
C ALA A 280 4.40 -13.33 -1.92
N LEU A 281 5.08 -13.97 -0.98
CA LEU A 281 5.11 -13.64 0.44
C LEU A 281 6.56 -13.39 0.83
N ILE A 282 6.87 -12.19 1.30
CA ILE A 282 8.15 -11.88 1.92
C ILE A 282 7.98 -12.05 3.42
N ALA A 283 8.87 -12.82 4.06
CA ALA A 283 8.94 -12.98 5.51
C ALA A 283 10.37 -12.77 6.00
N PHE A 284 10.53 -12.02 7.09
CA PHE A 284 11.81 -11.78 7.75
C PHE A 284 11.74 -12.31 9.17
N ASN A 285 12.69 -13.15 9.58
CA ASN A 285 12.79 -13.58 10.97
C ASN A 285 13.71 -12.64 11.73
N ASP A 286 13.13 -11.73 12.51
CA ASP A 286 13.86 -10.75 13.32
C ASP A 286 14.38 -11.35 14.65
N ALA A 287 14.16 -12.65 14.88
CA ALA A 287 14.73 -13.37 16.00
C ALA A 287 16.03 -14.07 15.62
N SER A 288 16.93 -14.22 16.60
CA SER A 288 18.19 -14.99 16.45
C SER A 288 17.98 -16.50 16.31
N THR A 289 16.78 -17.01 16.62
CA THR A 289 16.44 -18.43 16.58
C THR A 289 15.47 -18.72 15.45
N ALA A 290 15.52 -19.94 14.92
CA ALA A 290 14.63 -20.35 13.84
C ALA A 290 13.15 -20.24 14.26
N LYS A 291 12.31 -19.82 13.31
CA LYS A 291 10.85 -19.75 13.48
C LYS A 291 10.18 -20.58 12.40
N THR A 292 9.18 -21.36 12.81
CA THR A 292 8.34 -22.08 11.85
C THR A 292 7.34 -21.13 11.22
N VAL A 293 7.40 -20.99 9.90
CA VAL A 293 6.45 -20.25 9.08
C VAL A 293 5.54 -21.25 8.37
N THR A 294 4.24 -21.15 8.59
CA THR A 294 3.23 -21.95 7.87
C THR A 294 2.41 -21.03 6.97
N ILE A 295 2.53 -21.25 5.67
CA ILE A 295 1.76 -20.54 4.64
C ILE A 295 0.50 -21.36 4.37
N ASN A 296 -0.62 -20.90 4.91
CA ASN A 296 -1.92 -21.51 4.65
C ASN A 296 -2.57 -20.83 3.43
N TRP A 297 -3.00 -21.63 2.47
CA TRP A 297 -3.70 -21.16 1.28
C TRP A 297 -4.85 -22.12 0.95
N GLY A 298 -6.01 -21.82 1.52
CA GLY A 298 -7.19 -22.69 1.43
C GLY A 298 -6.97 -23.96 2.24
N ALA A 299 -7.15 -25.11 1.59
CA ALA A 299 -6.85 -26.42 2.17
C ALA A 299 -5.37 -26.82 2.04
N GLN A 300 -4.58 -26.09 1.24
CA GLN A 300 -3.15 -26.31 1.10
C GLN A 300 -2.37 -25.55 2.16
N HIS A 301 -1.24 -26.12 2.56
CA HIS A 301 -0.27 -25.43 3.38
C HIS A 301 1.15 -25.83 3.00
N ALA A 302 2.09 -24.93 3.25
CA ALA A 302 3.52 -25.22 3.22
C ALA A 302 4.14 -24.72 4.53
N THR A 303 5.01 -25.54 5.11
CA THR A 303 5.71 -25.21 6.36
C THR A 303 7.19 -25.08 6.07
N TYR A 304 7.83 -24.05 6.63
CA TYR A 304 9.26 -23.79 6.49
C TYR A 304 9.86 -23.39 7.83
N SER A 305 11.00 -23.99 8.20
CA SER A 305 11.79 -23.54 9.34
C SER A 305 12.68 -22.39 8.87
N LEU A 306 12.24 -21.15 9.09
CA LEU A 306 12.96 -19.94 8.71
C LEU A 306 14.09 -19.69 9.70
N PRO A 307 15.37 -19.74 9.30
CA PRO A 307 16.49 -19.51 10.21
C PRO A 307 16.45 -18.12 10.85
N GLY A 308 17.17 -17.96 11.96
CA GLY A 308 17.28 -16.66 12.63
C GLY A 308 17.91 -15.60 11.74
N ASN A 309 17.51 -14.34 11.91
CA ASN A 309 18.03 -13.17 11.17
C ASN A 309 18.00 -13.34 9.63
N THR A 310 17.05 -14.11 9.11
CA THR A 310 16.99 -14.49 7.68
C THR A 310 15.70 -14.02 7.04
N SER A 311 15.81 -13.57 5.80
CA SER A 311 14.67 -13.24 4.93
C SER A 311 14.41 -14.35 3.93
N ALA A 312 13.13 -14.64 3.66
CA ALA A 312 12.71 -15.56 2.62
C ALA A 312 11.57 -14.97 1.81
N THR A 313 11.60 -15.19 0.49
CA THR A 313 10.45 -14.93 -0.39
C THR A 313 9.88 -16.24 -0.88
N PHE A 314 8.63 -16.51 -0.52
CA PHE A 314 7.88 -17.67 -0.97
C PHE A 314 7.02 -17.29 -2.16
N THR A 315 7.04 -18.10 -3.21
CA THR A 315 6.19 -17.89 -4.39
C THR A 315 5.40 -19.14 -4.70
N TRP A 316 4.17 -18.95 -5.16
CA TRP A 316 3.30 -20.05 -5.58
C TRP A 316 2.29 -19.57 -6.61
N SER A 317 1.67 -20.52 -7.29
CA SER A 317 0.68 -20.28 -8.34
C SER A 317 -0.44 -21.31 -8.28
N GLY A 318 -1.44 -21.14 -9.13
CA GLY A 318 -2.57 -22.04 -9.25
C GLY A 318 -3.88 -21.45 -8.70
N THR A 319 -4.88 -22.31 -8.58
CA THR A 319 -6.16 -21.99 -7.94
C THR A 319 -6.14 -22.53 -6.52
N GLN A 320 -6.64 -21.74 -5.58
CA GLN A 320 -6.67 -22.11 -4.18
C GLN A 320 -7.51 -23.38 -4.01
N SER A 321 -6.89 -24.47 -3.54
CA SER A 321 -7.63 -25.70 -3.26
C SER A 321 -8.46 -25.56 -1.99
N GLY A 322 -9.60 -26.27 -1.91
CA GLY A 322 -10.55 -26.12 -0.80
C GLY A 322 -11.66 -25.10 -1.05
N ASP A 323 -11.59 -24.34 -2.15
CA ASP A 323 -12.70 -23.57 -2.71
C ASP A 323 -13.59 -24.45 -3.60
N ALA A 324 -13.92 -25.67 -3.17
CA ALA A 324 -15.12 -26.31 -3.72
C ALA A 324 -16.32 -25.62 -3.08
N SER A 325 -17.40 -25.37 -3.83
CA SER A 325 -18.62 -24.81 -3.25
C SER A 325 -19.06 -25.69 -2.07
N ARG A 326 -19.04 -25.16 -0.85
CA ARG A 326 -19.45 -25.91 0.34
C ARG A 326 -20.85 -25.47 0.73
N SER A 327 -21.79 -26.40 0.70
CA SER A 327 -23.18 -26.14 1.07
C SER A 327 -23.51 -26.78 2.40
N GLY A 328 -24.16 -26.04 3.29
CA GLY A 328 -24.51 -26.50 4.62
C GLY A 328 -25.29 -25.46 5.39
N SER A 329 -25.57 -25.74 6.66
CA SER A 329 -26.13 -24.72 7.55
C SER A 329 -25.00 -23.99 8.27
N LEU A 330 -25.04 -22.65 8.30
CA LEU A 330 -24.12 -21.86 9.11
C LEU A 330 -24.69 -21.76 10.53
N ALA A 331 -24.24 -22.63 11.43
CA ALA A 331 -24.63 -22.62 12.84
C ALA A 331 -23.73 -21.65 13.63
N GLY A 332 -24.33 -20.69 14.33
CA GLY A 332 -23.62 -19.69 15.13
C GLY A 332 -24.06 -19.67 16.59
N LEU A 333 -24.37 -18.47 17.08
CA LEU A 333 -24.72 -18.22 18.48
C LEU A 333 -25.81 -19.17 19.00
N ALA A 334 -25.60 -19.73 20.19
CA ALA A 334 -26.50 -20.69 20.83
C ALA A 334 -26.83 -21.93 19.96
N GLY A 335 -25.99 -22.26 18.97
CA GLY A 335 -26.20 -23.40 18.06
C GLY A 335 -27.30 -23.18 17.02
N LYS A 336 -27.81 -21.95 16.88
CA LYS A 336 -28.85 -21.57 15.92
C LYS A 336 -28.26 -21.24 14.55
N CYS A 337 -29.08 -21.28 13.51
CA CYS A 337 -28.64 -21.20 12.13
C CYS A 337 -28.86 -19.79 11.53
N LEU A 338 -27.98 -19.41 10.60
CA LEU A 338 -28.15 -18.25 9.73
C LEU A 338 -29.32 -18.52 8.78
N ASP A 339 -30.34 -17.67 8.84
CA ASP A 339 -31.65 -17.93 8.27
C ASP A 339 -32.11 -16.76 7.40
N VAL A 340 -32.68 -17.06 6.24
CA VAL A 340 -33.43 -16.07 5.45
C VAL A 340 -34.85 -16.00 6.02
N ALA A 341 -35.23 -14.84 6.56
CA ALA A 341 -36.48 -14.68 7.30
C ALA A 341 -37.71 -15.12 6.49
N GLY A 342 -38.44 -16.09 7.02
CA GLY A 342 -39.63 -16.67 6.39
C GLY A 342 -39.36 -17.43 5.08
N GLY A 343 -38.09 -17.68 4.73
CA GLY A 343 -37.70 -18.27 3.44
C GLY A 343 -38.07 -17.40 2.23
N ALA A 344 -38.28 -16.10 2.42
CA ALA A 344 -38.68 -15.21 1.34
C ALA A 344 -37.51 -14.92 0.38
N THR A 345 -37.81 -14.82 -0.91
CA THR A 345 -36.81 -14.61 -1.97
C THR A 345 -36.84 -13.19 -2.55
N ALA A 346 -37.52 -12.24 -1.90
CA ALA A 346 -37.50 -10.85 -2.33
C ALA A 346 -36.15 -10.21 -1.98
N ASN A 347 -35.62 -9.34 -2.85
CA ASN A 347 -34.45 -8.53 -2.52
C ASN A 347 -34.74 -7.68 -1.29
N GLY A 348 -33.79 -7.64 -0.35
CA GLY A 348 -33.97 -6.97 0.93
C GLY A 348 -34.57 -7.85 2.03
N THR A 349 -34.83 -9.13 1.75
CA THR A 349 -35.27 -10.05 2.80
C THR A 349 -34.23 -10.14 3.90
N ALA A 350 -34.70 -10.02 5.14
CA ALA A 350 -33.88 -10.05 6.34
C ALA A 350 -33.11 -11.38 6.49
N VAL A 351 -31.78 -11.32 6.69
CA VAL A 351 -30.99 -12.46 7.18
C VAL A 351 -30.85 -12.40 8.71
N GLN A 352 -31.25 -13.46 9.41
CA GLN A 352 -31.43 -13.49 10.85
C GLN A 352 -30.84 -14.76 11.49
N LEU A 353 -30.84 -14.82 12.81
CA LEU A 353 -30.59 -16.04 13.58
C LEU A 353 -31.94 -16.74 13.86
N TYR A 354 -32.02 -18.03 13.61
CA TYR A 354 -33.22 -18.82 13.88
C TYR A 354 -32.87 -20.27 14.27
N ASP A 355 -33.74 -20.96 14.99
CA ASP A 355 -33.57 -22.37 15.28
C ASP A 355 -33.31 -23.17 14.00
N CYS A 356 -32.31 -24.04 14.05
CA CYS A 356 -31.96 -24.88 12.92
C CYS A 356 -33.13 -25.83 12.60
N ASN A 357 -33.72 -25.67 11.42
CA ASN A 357 -34.93 -26.36 10.99
C ASN A 357 -34.74 -27.14 9.67
N GLY A 358 -33.53 -27.11 9.10
CA GLY A 358 -33.17 -27.88 7.90
C GLY A 358 -33.82 -27.38 6.60
N SER A 359 -34.53 -26.26 6.63
CA SER A 359 -35.14 -25.67 5.44
C SER A 359 -34.09 -25.10 4.48
N ALA A 360 -34.49 -24.90 3.22
CA ALA A 360 -33.64 -24.26 2.23
C ALA A 360 -33.24 -22.82 2.61
N ALA A 361 -34.01 -22.15 3.48
CA ALA A 361 -33.72 -20.81 3.98
C ALA A 361 -32.47 -20.75 4.88
N GLN A 362 -32.01 -21.90 5.38
CA GLN A 362 -30.82 -22.03 6.22
C GLN A 362 -29.66 -22.73 5.52
N ARG A 363 -29.86 -23.13 4.26
CA ARG A 363 -28.82 -23.80 3.46
C ARG A 363 -28.04 -22.76 2.66
N TRP A 364 -26.83 -22.48 3.14
CA TRP A 364 -25.90 -21.54 2.52
C TRP A 364 -24.82 -22.28 1.75
N THR A 365 -24.44 -21.74 0.60
CA THR A 365 -23.33 -22.21 -0.21
C THR A 365 -22.23 -21.18 -0.21
N VAL A 366 -21.06 -21.53 0.33
CA VAL A 366 -19.84 -20.73 0.23
C VAL A 366 -19.26 -20.96 -1.16
N GLN A 367 -19.26 -19.93 -2.01
CA GLN A 367 -18.76 -20.03 -3.37
C GLN A 367 -17.27 -19.65 -3.47
N PRO A 368 -16.55 -20.17 -4.48
CA PRO A 368 -15.13 -19.86 -4.72
C PRO A 368 -14.88 -18.38 -5.01
N ASP A 369 -15.88 -17.69 -5.54
CA ASP A 369 -15.81 -16.26 -5.85
C ASP A 369 -16.01 -15.37 -4.60
N GLY A 370 -16.15 -15.97 -3.42
CA GLY A 370 -16.38 -15.28 -2.15
C GLY A 370 -17.85 -14.90 -1.91
N SER A 371 -18.80 -15.30 -2.77
CA SER A 371 -20.21 -15.11 -2.45
C SER A 371 -20.74 -16.18 -1.48
N LEU A 372 -21.63 -15.79 -0.57
CA LEU A 372 -22.41 -16.68 0.29
C LEU A 372 -23.83 -16.74 -0.24
N GLN A 373 -24.29 -17.89 -0.73
CA GLN A 373 -25.54 -17.98 -1.48
C GLN A 373 -26.60 -18.83 -0.77
N ALA A 374 -27.83 -18.34 -0.70
CA ALA A 374 -29.01 -19.08 -0.26
C ALA A 374 -30.20 -18.74 -1.17
N LEU A 375 -31.08 -19.71 -1.42
CA LEU A 375 -32.29 -19.52 -2.25
C LEU A 375 -32.02 -18.86 -3.63
N GLY A 376 -30.85 -19.14 -4.22
CA GLY A 376 -30.44 -18.59 -5.51
C GLY A 376 -29.98 -17.13 -5.48
N LYS A 377 -29.75 -16.56 -4.30
CA LYS A 377 -29.33 -15.17 -4.07
C LYS A 377 -28.15 -15.08 -3.12
N CYS A 378 -27.58 -13.88 -2.97
CA CYS A 378 -26.36 -13.64 -2.20
C CYS A 378 -26.66 -12.98 -0.85
N LEU A 379 -25.86 -13.32 0.17
CA LEU A 379 -25.73 -12.58 1.41
C LEU A 379 -25.11 -11.22 1.11
N ASP A 380 -25.81 -10.16 1.46
CA ASP A 380 -25.52 -8.79 1.05
C ASP A 380 -25.54 -7.86 2.27
N VAL A 381 -24.61 -6.92 2.33
CA VAL A 381 -24.66 -5.82 3.31
C VAL A 381 -25.51 -4.69 2.74
N VAL A 382 -26.56 -4.30 3.46
CA VAL A 382 -27.52 -3.28 3.01
C VAL A 382 -26.81 -2.00 2.58
N GLY A 383 -27.01 -1.60 1.33
CA GLY A 383 -26.44 -0.39 0.73
C GLY A 383 -24.92 -0.42 0.54
N GLY A 384 -24.27 -1.58 0.69
CA GLY A 384 -22.82 -1.71 0.64
C GLY A 384 -22.10 -0.95 1.77
N SER A 385 -22.80 -0.66 2.87
CA SER A 385 -22.24 0.07 4.00
C SER A 385 -21.07 -0.67 4.63
N THR A 386 -20.06 0.08 5.07
CA THR A 386 -18.91 -0.44 5.83
C THR A 386 -18.98 -0.09 7.31
N ALA A 387 -20.07 0.53 7.78
CA ALA A 387 -20.25 0.94 9.17
C ALA A 387 -20.61 -0.24 10.10
N ASP A 388 -20.25 -0.15 11.39
CA ASP A 388 -20.69 -1.12 12.39
C ASP A 388 -22.21 -1.04 12.55
N GLY A 389 -22.85 -2.20 12.66
CA GLY A 389 -24.30 -2.31 12.79
C GLY A 389 -25.07 -2.33 11.47
N ALA A 390 -24.40 -2.17 10.33
CA ALA A 390 -25.04 -2.30 9.02
C ALA A 390 -25.63 -3.70 8.85
N LYS A 391 -26.93 -3.78 8.57
CA LYS A 391 -27.67 -5.05 8.53
C LYS A 391 -27.33 -5.86 7.27
N THR A 392 -27.52 -7.18 7.37
CA THR A 392 -27.42 -8.08 6.23
C THR A 392 -28.80 -8.47 5.69
N GLN A 393 -28.84 -8.73 4.40
CA GLN A 393 -30.03 -9.06 3.63
C GLN A 393 -29.74 -10.12 2.58
N LEU A 394 -30.79 -10.73 2.04
CA LEU A 394 -30.73 -11.52 0.83
C LEU A 394 -30.95 -10.60 -0.38
N TYR A 395 -30.08 -10.66 -1.38
CA TYR A 395 -30.16 -9.82 -2.57
C TYR A 395 -29.66 -10.55 -3.80
N ASP A 396 -30.13 -10.15 -5.00
CA ASP A 396 -29.59 -10.64 -6.26
C ASP A 396 -28.07 -10.54 -6.30
N CYS A 397 -27.43 -11.61 -6.75
CA CYS A 397 -25.98 -11.65 -6.88
C CYS A 397 -25.53 -10.63 -7.95
N ASN A 398 -24.83 -9.59 -7.53
CA ASN A 398 -24.41 -8.46 -8.36
C ASN A 398 -22.87 -8.28 -8.40
N GLY A 399 -22.14 -9.14 -7.69
CA GLY A 399 -20.68 -9.21 -7.71
C GLY A 399 -19.95 -8.06 -7.01
N THR A 400 -20.68 -7.14 -6.38
CA THR A 400 -20.12 -5.99 -5.65
C THR A 400 -19.46 -6.42 -4.34
N GLY A 401 -18.66 -5.52 -3.74
CA GLY A 401 -18.01 -5.77 -2.45
C GLY A 401 -18.97 -6.08 -1.29
N ALA A 402 -20.23 -5.61 -1.38
CA ALA A 402 -21.29 -5.91 -0.40
C ALA A 402 -21.59 -7.43 -0.27
N GLN A 403 -21.21 -8.21 -1.29
CA GLN A 403 -21.50 -9.65 -1.40
C GLN A 403 -20.24 -10.52 -1.40
N ARG A 404 -19.06 -9.93 -1.13
CA ARG A 404 -17.79 -10.65 -1.05
C ARG A 404 -17.46 -10.95 0.40
N TRP A 405 -17.35 -12.22 0.72
CA TRP A 405 -17.13 -12.76 2.04
C TRP A 405 -15.98 -13.78 2.03
N THR A 406 -15.23 -13.81 3.12
CA THR A 406 -14.23 -14.84 3.40
C THR A 406 -14.73 -15.67 4.57
N TYR A 407 -14.85 -16.98 4.37
CA TYR A 407 -15.17 -17.92 5.44
C TYR A 407 -13.92 -18.65 5.92
N ASN A 408 -13.61 -18.56 7.21
CA ASN A 408 -12.54 -19.30 7.86
C ASN A 408 -13.11 -20.46 8.68
N ALA A 409 -13.01 -21.68 8.18
CA ALA A 409 -13.55 -22.87 8.85
C ALA A 409 -12.87 -23.19 10.19
N THR A 410 -11.61 -22.78 10.38
CA THR A 410 -10.86 -23.03 11.63
C THR A 410 -11.31 -22.08 12.74
N THR A 411 -11.49 -20.80 12.43
CA THR A 411 -11.89 -19.79 13.43
C THR A 411 -13.39 -19.60 13.54
N GLY A 412 -14.14 -20.01 12.51
CA GLY A 412 -15.57 -19.74 12.36
C GLY A 412 -15.89 -18.32 11.87
N ASP A 413 -14.89 -17.52 11.48
CA ASP A 413 -15.15 -16.15 11.04
C ASP A 413 -15.74 -16.11 9.63
N VAL A 414 -16.77 -15.28 9.44
CA VAL A 414 -17.31 -14.91 8.13
C VAL A 414 -17.11 -13.41 7.98
N VAL A 415 -16.17 -12.99 7.14
CA VAL A 415 -15.72 -11.59 7.06
C VAL A 415 -16.12 -11.00 5.72
N ASN A 416 -16.84 -9.88 5.71
CA ASN A 416 -17.07 -9.13 4.48
C ASN A 416 -15.75 -8.48 4.04
N ALA A 417 -15.30 -8.80 2.83
CA ALA A 417 -13.99 -8.40 2.31
C ALA A 417 -13.89 -6.89 2.05
N ALA A 418 -14.99 -6.22 1.70
CA ALA A 418 -15.00 -4.78 1.41
C ALA A 418 -15.03 -3.93 2.69
N ALA A 419 -15.74 -4.38 3.72
CA ALA A 419 -15.84 -3.69 5.00
C ALA A 419 -14.75 -4.09 6.01
N ASN A 420 -14.08 -5.23 5.79
CA ASN A 420 -13.17 -5.88 6.74
C ASN A 420 -13.83 -6.10 8.12
N LYS A 421 -15.07 -6.58 8.12
CA LYS A 421 -15.93 -6.75 9.31
C LYS A 421 -16.62 -8.11 9.31
N CYS A 422 -16.87 -8.63 10.51
CA CYS A 422 -17.42 -9.96 10.73
C CYS A 422 -18.96 -9.94 10.63
N LEU A 423 -19.54 -11.00 10.06
CA LEU A 423 -20.95 -11.31 10.17
C LEU A 423 -21.28 -11.56 11.64
N ASP A 424 -22.19 -10.76 12.18
CA ASP A 424 -22.47 -10.60 13.59
C ASP A 424 -23.97 -10.74 13.85
N VAL A 425 -24.35 -11.38 14.96
CA VAL A 425 -25.73 -11.33 15.46
C VAL A 425 -25.89 -10.13 16.37
N THR A 426 -26.83 -9.25 15.98
CA THR A 426 -27.14 -7.99 16.68
C THR A 426 -27.33 -8.21 18.19
N ASP A 427 -26.66 -7.39 18.99
CA ASP A 427 -26.72 -7.36 20.46
C ASP A 427 -26.38 -8.70 21.15
N ASN A 428 -25.69 -9.61 20.46
CA ASN A 428 -25.41 -10.97 20.95
C ASN A 428 -26.70 -11.69 21.41
N SER A 429 -27.83 -11.39 20.75
CA SER A 429 -29.13 -11.96 21.09
C SER A 429 -29.30 -13.36 20.52
N SER A 430 -29.61 -14.33 21.37
CA SER A 430 -29.94 -15.71 20.97
C SER A 430 -31.42 -15.91 20.61
N ALA A 431 -32.22 -14.86 20.59
CA ALA A 431 -33.64 -14.94 20.23
C ALA A 431 -33.81 -15.26 18.73
N ASN A 432 -34.83 -16.04 18.39
CA ASN A 432 -35.24 -16.22 17.00
C ASN A 432 -35.64 -14.88 16.40
N GLY A 433 -35.13 -14.59 15.20
CA GLY A 433 -35.34 -13.32 14.52
C GLY A 433 -34.30 -12.24 14.84
N ALA A 434 -33.32 -12.52 15.70
CA ALA A 434 -32.20 -11.60 15.90
C ALA A 434 -31.50 -11.31 14.56
N ARG A 435 -31.34 -10.03 14.22
CA ARG A 435 -30.86 -9.63 12.87
C ARG A 435 -29.37 -9.89 12.71
N GLY A 436 -28.99 -10.37 11.53
CA GLY A 436 -27.60 -10.33 11.08
C GLY A 436 -27.16 -8.90 10.75
N GLN A 437 -25.91 -8.60 11.07
CA GLN A 437 -25.25 -7.33 10.77
C GLN A 437 -23.76 -7.58 10.48
N ILE A 438 -23.03 -6.53 10.10
CA ILE A 438 -21.58 -6.52 10.16
C ILE A 438 -21.10 -5.70 11.36
N TRP A 439 -20.02 -6.15 11.99
CA TRP A 439 -19.37 -5.44 13.09
C TRP A 439 -17.87 -5.69 13.06
N SER A 440 -17.09 -4.77 13.63
CA SER A 440 -15.67 -4.96 13.92
C SER A 440 -15.43 -6.36 14.53
N CYS A 441 -14.48 -7.12 13.98
CA CYS A 441 -14.23 -8.49 14.41
C CYS A 441 -13.63 -8.51 15.83
N THR A 442 -14.43 -8.93 16.82
CA THR A 442 -14.04 -8.99 18.23
C THR A 442 -13.64 -10.40 18.68
N GLY A 443 -14.00 -11.42 17.90
CA GLY A 443 -13.84 -12.82 18.28
C GLY A 443 -14.93 -13.34 19.22
N ALA A 444 -15.95 -12.53 19.53
CA ALA A 444 -17.08 -12.93 20.35
C ALA A 444 -17.94 -14.03 19.72
N ALA A 445 -18.68 -14.77 20.56
CA ALA A 445 -19.46 -15.94 20.13
C ALA A 445 -20.52 -15.63 19.07
N ASN A 446 -21.11 -14.43 19.07
CA ASN A 446 -22.09 -13.98 18.06
C ASN A 446 -21.50 -13.72 16.67
N GLN A 447 -20.17 -13.79 16.52
CA GLN A 447 -19.47 -13.62 15.24
C GLN A 447 -18.89 -14.93 14.70
N LYS A 448 -19.14 -16.05 15.39
CA LYS A 448 -18.61 -17.37 15.03
C LYS A 448 -19.69 -18.20 14.36
N TRP A 449 -19.36 -18.72 13.18
CA TRP A 449 -20.24 -19.51 12.33
C TRP A 449 -19.52 -20.80 11.90
N GLN A 450 -20.15 -21.93 12.16
CA GLN A 450 -19.69 -23.23 11.71
C GLN A 450 -20.59 -23.73 10.60
N LEU A 451 -20.01 -23.99 9.43
CA LEU A 451 -20.70 -24.65 8.34
C LEU A 451 -20.84 -26.14 8.66
N ARG A 452 -22.08 -26.63 8.72
CA ARG A 452 -22.44 -28.02 9.03
C ARG A 452 -23.12 -28.72 7.87
#